data_AF-A0A524DRA1-F1
#
_entry.id   AF-A0A524DRA1-F1
#
_cell.length_a   1.000
_cell.length_b   1.000
_cell.length_c   1.000
_cell.angle_alpha   90.00
_cell.angle_beta   90.00
_cell.angle_gamma   90.00
#
_symmetry.space_group_name_H-M   'P 1'
#
loop_
_entity.id
_entity.type
_entity.pdbx_description
1 polymer ?
#
loop_
_entity_poly.entity_id
_entity_poly.type
_entity_poly.pdbx_seq_one_letter_code
_entity_poly.pdbx_strand_id
1 'polypeptide(L)' 'MCPTGILEPGDELNMRVAYLPQVKNGKEKYCTACRRCEFACPEWCIYIINEKEQSTEKAKT' A
#
# COMPACT_ATOMS: atom_id res chain seq x y z
N MET A 1 5.88 -4.90 9.28
CA MET A 1 4.77 -4.97 10.26
C MET A 1 4.18 -3.57 10.47
N CYS A 2 2.87 -3.38 10.23
CA CYS A 2 2.21 -2.08 10.39
C CYS A 2 1.85 -1.83 11.88
N PRO A 3 2.25 -0.71 12.49
CA PRO A 3 2.00 -0.44 13.91
C PRO A 3 0.52 -0.24 14.23
N THR A 4 -0.27 0.26 13.27
CA THR A 4 -1.71 0.51 13.43
C THR A 4 -2.57 -0.66 12.95
N GLY A 5 -1.95 -1.67 12.34
CA GLY A 5 -2.62 -2.88 11.87
C GLY A 5 -3.73 -2.59 10.86
N ILE A 6 -3.48 -1.69 9.91
CA ILE A 6 -4.45 -1.28 8.88
C ILE A 6 -4.54 -2.23 7.69
N LEU A 7 -3.55 -3.10 7.50
CA LEU A 7 -3.47 -4.00 6.34
C LEU A 7 -3.94 -5.40 6.69
N GLU A 8 -4.58 -6.07 5.73
CA GLU A 8 -4.87 -7.50 5.70
C GLU A 8 -4.52 -8.10 4.33
N PRO A 9 -4.30 -9.42 4.23
CA PRO A 9 -4.23 -10.07 2.92
C PRO A 9 -5.56 -9.88 2.18
N GLY A 10 -5.51 -9.37 0.96
CA GLY A 10 -6.66 -9.31 0.07
C GLY A 10 -6.89 -10.63 -0.68
N ASP A 11 -7.90 -10.64 -1.54
CA ASP A 11 -8.31 -11.83 -2.29
C ASP A 11 -7.53 -12.02 -3.61
N GLU A 12 -6.81 -11.00 -4.06
CA GLU A 12 -6.08 -11.01 -5.33
C GLU A 12 -4.65 -11.52 -5.17
N LEU A 13 -4.23 -12.41 -6.08
CA LEU A 13 -2.85 -12.86 -6.21
C LEU A 13 -2.16 -12.12 -7.35
N ASN A 14 -0.92 -11.71 -7.11
CA ASN A 14 -0.05 -11.20 -8.17
C ASN A 14 0.59 -12.36 -8.98
N MET A 15 1.34 -12.02 -10.04
CA MET A 15 2.06 -13.00 -10.87
C MET A 15 3.11 -13.84 -10.10
N ARG A 16 3.44 -13.46 -8.87
CA ARG A 16 4.40 -14.15 -7.99
C ARG A 16 3.72 -14.94 -6.88
N VAL A 17 2.41 -15.16 -6.99
CA VAL A 17 1.61 -15.96 -6.02
C VAL A 17 1.65 -15.36 -4.61
N ALA A 18 1.67 -14.02 -4.52
CA ALA A 18 1.54 -13.30 -3.25
C ALA A 18 0.20 -12.57 -3.20
N TYR A 19 -0.50 -12.69 -2.07
CA TYR A 19 -1.73 -11.95 -1.80
C TYR A 19 -1.43 -10.47 -1.67
N LEU A 20 -2.11 -9.65 -2.46
CA LEU A 20 -1.96 -8.19 -2.40
C LEU A 20 -2.53 -7.67 -1.07
N PRO A 21 -1.80 -6.83 -0.34
CA PRO A 21 -2.32 -6.26 0.91
C PRO A 21 -3.45 -5.28 0.61
N GLN A 22 -4.55 -5.40 1.34
CA GLN A 22 -5.70 -4.49 1.29
C GLN A 22 -5.87 -3.77 2.63
N VAL A 23 -6.53 -2.61 2.59
CA VAL A 23 -6.86 -1.84 3.79
C VAL A 23 -8.08 -2.46 4.45
N LYS A 24 -7.96 -2.74 5.75
CA LYS A 24 -9.07 -3.22 6.58
C LYS A 24 -10.21 -2.22 6.56
N ASN A 25 -11.42 -2.72 6.34
CA ASN A 25 -12.63 -1.90 6.35
C ASN A 25 -12.75 -1.11 7.68
N GLY A 26 -12.97 0.20 7.57
CA GLY A 26 -13.07 1.11 8.72
C GLY A 26 -11.72 1.55 9.32
N LYS A 27 -10.58 1.16 8.72
CA LYS A 27 -9.24 1.57 9.17
C LYS A 27 -8.51 2.51 8.20
N GLU A 28 -9.20 3.04 7.20
CA GLU A 28 -8.65 3.88 6.12
C GLU A 28 -7.91 5.11 6.66
N LYS A 29 -8.40 5.66 7.78
CA LYS A 29 -7.86 6.89 8.41
C LYS A 29 -6.69 6.66 9.37
N TYR A 30 -6.29 5.41 9.61
CA TYR A 30 -5.29 5.06 10.63
C TYR A 30 -3.87 4.87 10.06
N CYS A 31 -3.68 5.14 8.76
CA CYS A 31 -2.34 5.15 8.17
C CYS A 31 -1.55 6.39 8.64
N THR A 32 -0.38 6.18 9.24
CA THR A 32 0.52 7.26 9.68
C THR A 32 1.67 7.52 8.70
N ALA A 33 1.59 6.95 7.49
CA ALA A 33 2.64 7.02 6.48
C ALA A 33 4.05 6.60 6.96
N CYS A 34 4.14 5.70 7.95
CA CYS A 34 5.41 5.29 8.57
C CYS A 34 6.34 4.45 7.67
N ARG A 35 5.93 4.12 6.43
CA ARG A 35 6.69 3.32 5.44
C ARG A 35 7.13 1.90 5.86
N ARG A 36 6.75 1.43 7.05
CA ARG A 36 7.12 0.08 7.53
C ARG A 36 6.51 -1.05 6.69
N CYS A 37 5.39 -0.82 6.00
CA CYS A 37 4.80 -1.81 5.08
C CYS A 37 5.61 -1.94 3.78
N GLU A 38 6.05 -0.80 3.22
CA GLU A 38 6.90 -0.73 2.03
C GLU A 38 8.24 -1.44 2.28
N PHE A 39 8.95 -1.09 3.37
CA PHE A 39 10.23 -1.72 3.71
C PHE A 39 10.13 -3.19 4.09
N ALA A 40 9.00 -3.62 4.68
CA ALA A 40 8.82 -5.01 5.08
C ALA A 40 8.31 -5.91 3.94
N CYS A 41 7.95 -5.34 2.78
CA CYS A 41 7.40 -6.11 1.68
C CYS A 41 8.53 -6.80 0.90
N PRO A 42 8.63 -8.13 0.89
CA PRO A 42 9.69 -8.84 0.16
C PRO A 42 9.54 -8.66 -1.36
N GLU A 43 8.30 -8.50 -1.82
CA GLU A 43 7.94 -8.45 -3.24
C GLU A 43 7.62 -7.03 -3.75
N TRP A 44 7.85 -6.00 -2.92
CA TRP A 44 7.57 -4.60 -3.26
C TRP A 44 6.14 -4.36 -3.82
N CYS A 45 5.15 -5.08 -3.28
CA CYS A 45 3.76 -4.99 -3.71
C CYS A 45 3.02 -3.75 -3.18
N ILE A 46 3.63 -2.98 -2.30
CA ILE A 46 3.04 -1.79 -1.67
C ILE A 46 4.08 -0.69 -1.54
N TYR A 47 3.70 0.53 -1.89
CA TYR A 47 4.54 1.72 -1.80
C TYR A 47 3.73 2.94 -1.36
N ILE A 48 4.40 3.96 -0.83
CA ILE A 48 3.74 5.19 -0.36
C ILE A 48 3.96 6.32 -1.36
N ILE A 49 2.87 6.87 -1.89
CA ILE A 49 2.88 7.99 -2.83
C ILE A 49 2.67 9.30 -2.07
N ASN A 50 3.41 10.34 -2.48
CA ASN A 50 3.13 11.71 -2.04
C ASN A 50 2.12 12.33 -3.01
N GLU A 51 0.92 12.65 -2.53
CA GLU A 51 -0.17 13.19 -3.38
C GLU A 51 0.23 14.47 -4.14
N LYS A 52 1.20 15.24 -3.61
CA LYS A 52 1.73 16.44 -4.28
C LYS A 52 2.51 16.14 -5.57
N GLU A 53 2.99 14.91 -5.75
CA GLU A 53 3.77 14.52 -6.93
C GLU A 53 2.92 13.83 -8.01
N GLN A 54 1.71 13.36 -7.70
CA GLN A 54 0.83 12.72 -8.70
C GLN A 54 0.24 13.70 -9.74
N SER A 55 0.22 15.00 -9.45
CA SER A 55 -0.39 16.00 -10.34
C SER A 55 0.40 16.26 -11.63
N THR A 56 1.65 15.80 -11.74
CA THR A 56 2.50 16.05 -12.91
C THR A 56 2.48 14.91 -13.95
N GLU A 57 2.09 13.69 -13.58
CA GLU A 57 2.10 12.53 -14.49
C GLU A 57 0.75 12.30 -15.21
N LYS A 58 -0.37 12.67 -14.60
CA LYS A 58 -1.71 12.55 -15.25
C LYS A 58 -1.95 13.54 -16.39
N ALA A 59 -1.02 14.46 -16.65
CA ALA A 59 -1.11 15.48 -17.69
C ALA A 59 -0.38 15.11 -19.00
N LYS A 60 0.15 13.88 -19.13
CA LYS A 60 0.90 13.41 -20.32
C LYS A 60 0.23 12.25 -21.08
N THR A 61 -1.08 12.05 -20.96
CA THR A 61 -1.85 11.12 -21.81
C THR A 61 -2.88 11.88 -22.62
#